data_AF-A0A5K0UUF6-F1
#
_entry.id   AF-A0A5K0UUF6-F1
#
_cell.length_a   1.000
_cell.length_b   1.000
_cell.length_c   1.000
_cell.angle_alpha   90.00
_cell.angle_beta   90.00
_cell.angle_gamma   90.00
#
_symmetry.space_group_name_H-M   'P 1'
#
loop_
_entity.id
_entity.type
_entity.pdbx_description
1 polymer ?
#
loop_
_entity_poly.entity_id
_entity_poly.type
_entity_poly.pdbx_seq_one_letter_code
_entity_poly.pdbx_strand_id
1 'polypeptide(L)' 'VCRTSPHIRDTKHLFLELPLLKDKLEEYIDNMSVAGSWSQNAIQATYAWLKEGLRPRCITRDLKWGVPVPLEKFKDK' A
#
# COMPACT_ATOMS: atom_id res chain seq x y z
N VAL A 1 25.27 6.66 13.83
CA VAL A 1 24.86 7.87 13.07
C VAL A 1 25.18 9.15 13.84
N CYS A 2 24.59 9.47 15.01
CA CYS A 2 24.98 10.67 15.77
C CYS A 2 25.00 10.56 17.32
N ARG A 3 24.64 9.41 17.91
CA ARG A 3 24.63 9.13 19.37
C ARG A 3 23.76 10.06 20.25
N THR A 4 22.95 10.93 19.66
CA THR A 4 21.92 11.68 20.38
C THR A 4 20.64 10.85 20.54
N SER A 5 19.85 11.14 21.58
CA SER A 5 18.57 10.46 21.81
C SER A 5 17.53 10.88 20.77
N PRO A 6 16.84 9.94 20.11
CA PRO A 6 15.71 10.26 19.24
C PRO A 6 14.57 10.94 20.01
N HIS A 7 13.85 11.83 19.34
CA HIS A 7 12.66 12.49 19.85
C HIS A 7 11.45 12.16 18.97
N ILE A 8 10.28 11.98 19.60
CA ILE A 8 9.01 11.72 18.90
C ILE A 8 8.59 12.99 18.16
N ARG A 9 8.15 12.84 16.90
CA ARG A 9 7.53 13.91 16.11
C ARG A 9 6.31 13.36 15.41
N ASP A 10 5.23 14.14 15.44
CA ASP A 10 4.05 13.86 14.63
C ASP A 10 4.29 14.32 13.18
N THR A 11 3.94 13.44 12.25
CA THR A 11 3.98 13.71 10.81
C THR A 11 2.69 13.19 10.20
N LYS A 12 2.13 13.92 9.24
CA LYS A 12 0.90 13.50 8.56
C LYS A 12 1.26 12.54 7.45
N HIS A 13 0.47 11.52 7.20
CA HIS A 13 0.67 10.63 6.04
C HIS A 13 -0.64 10.34 5.34
N LEU A 14 -0.55 10.16 4.01
CA LEU A 14 -1.65 9.65 3.22
C LEU A 14 -1.64 8.12 3.24
N PHE A 15 -2.85 7.55 3.30
CA PHE A 15 -3.09 6.12 3.24
C PHE A 15 -3.99 5.81 2.05
N LEU A 16 -3.72 4.68 1.41
CA LEU A 16 -4.63 4.09 0.44
C LEU A 16 -5.59 3.17 1.20
N GLU A 17 -6.89 3.47 1.11
CA GLU A 17 -7.98 2.72 1.72
C GLU A 17 -8.26 1.42 0.95
N LEU A 18 -7.30 0.49 0.96
CA LEU A 18 -7.42 -0.82 0.33
C LEU A 18 -8.66 -1.63 0.76
N PRO A 19 -9.17 -1.57 2.01
CA PRO A 19 -10.38 -2.29 2.39
C PRO A 19 -11.58 -1.95 1.51
N LEU A 20 -11.69 -0.69 1.04
CA LEU A 20 -12.78 -0.24 0.17
C LEU A 20 -12.73 -0.84 -1.24
N LEU A 21 -11.59 -1.41 -1.63
CA LEU A 21 -11.38 -2.02 -2.94
C LEU A 21 -11.53 -3.54 -2.92
N LYS A 22 -11.75 -4.15 -1.75
CA LYS A 22 -11.71 -5.61 -1.56
C LYS A 22 -12.59 -6.35 -2.57
N ASP A 23 -13.88 -6.06 -2.60
CA ASP A 23 -14.83 -6.82 -3.41
C ASP A 23 -14.52 -6.73 -4.91
N LYS A 24 -14.17 -5.52 -5.39
CA LYS A 24 -13.76 -5.29 -6.79
C LYS A 24 -12.47 -6.03 -7.14
N LEU A 25 -11.54 -6.11 -6.18
CA LEU A 25 -10.26 -6.78 -6.38
C LEU A 25 -10.45 -8.30 -6.41
N GLU A 26 -11.29 -8.86 -5.54
CA GLU A 26 -11.66 -10.27 -5.54
C GLU A 26 -12.30 -10.67 -6.88
N GLU A 27 -13.30 -9.92 -7.34
CA GLU A 27 -13.94 -10.16 -8.64
C GLU A 27 -12.93 -10.12 -9.80
N TYR A 28 -12.02 -9.14 -9.79
CA TYR A 28 -10.99 -9.04 -10.83
C TYR A 28 -10.03 -10.24 -10.81
N ILE A 29 -9.56 -10.65 -9.63
CA ILE A 29 -8.61 -11.75 -9.47
C ILE A 29 -9.24 -13.09 -9.87
N ASP A 30 -10.49 -13.34 -9.49
CA ASP A 30 -11.21 -14.57 -9.86
C ASP A 30 -11.30 -14.72 -11.38
N ASN A 31 -11.58 -13.62 -12.10
CA ASN A 31 -11.64 -13.62 -13.57
C ASN A 31 -10.26 -13.73 -14.22
N MET A 32 -9.31 -12.92 -13.76
CA MET A 32 -8.00 -12.79 -14.42
C MET A 32 -7.01 -13.88 -14.08
N SER A 33 -7.17 -14.57 -12.95
CA SER A 33 -6.34 -15.72 -12.61
C SER A 33 -6.45 -16.82 -13.67
N VAL A 34 -7.66 -17.03 -14.20
CA VAL A 34 -7.93 -17.98 -15.29
C VAL A 34 -7.63 -17.36 -16.65
N ALA A 35 -8.26 -16.22 -16.99
CA ALA A 35 -8.13 -15.63 -18.32
C ALA A 35 -6.69 -15.18 -18.63
N GLY A 36 -5.97 -14.70 -17.61
CA GLY A 36 -4.57 -14.32 -17.69
C GLY A 36 -3.58 -15.47 -17.49
N SER A 37 -4.07 -16.70 -17.30
CA SER A 37 -3.24 -17.91 -17.12
C SER A 37 -2.16 -17.74 -16.04
N TRP A 38 -2.56 -17.26 -14.86
CA TRP A 38 -1.63 -17.05 -13.76
C TRP A 38 -1.06 -18.38 -13.27
N SER A 39 0.20 -18.37 -12.84
CA SER A 39 0.80 -19.55 -12.23
C SER A 39 0.14 -19.86 -10.89
N GLN A 40 0.04 -21.15 -10.55
CA GLN A 40 -0.67 -21.60 -9.35
C GLN A 40 -0.13 -20.97 -8.06
N ASN A 41 1.18 -20.72 -7.98
CA ASN A 41 1.81 -20.05 -6.85
C ASN A 41 1.35 -18.57 -6.71
N ALA A 42 1.17 -17.84 -7.82
CA ALA A 42 0.71 -16.46 -7.81
C ALA A 42 -0.74 -16.37 -7.32
N ILE A 43 -1.59 -17.29 -7.78
CA ILE A 43 -2.99 -17.41 -7.35
C ILE A 43 -3.06 -17.68 -5.84
N GLN A 44 -2.34 -18.69 -5.36
CA GLN A 44 -2.33 -19.06 -3.94
C GLN A 44 -1.79 -17.94 -3.04
N ALA A 45 -0.68 -17.31 -3.44
CA ALA A 45 -0.13 -16.18 -2.70
C ALA A 45 -1.13 -15.03 -2.61
N THR A 46 -1.79 -14.70 -3.71
CA THR A 46 -2.78 -13.61 -3.76
C THR A 46 -3.97 -13.87 -2.84
N TYR A 47 -4.56 -15.08 -2.88
CA TYR A 47 -5.66 -15.43 -1.98
C TYR A 47 -5.23 -15.51 -0.50
N ALA A 48 -3.98 -15.88 -0.20
CA ALA A 48 -3.47 -15.84 1.16
C ALA A 48 -3.50 -14.40 1.72
N TRP A 49 -3.04 -13.41 0.94
CA TRP A 49 -3.11 -12.00 1.31
C TRP A 49 -4.55 -11.49 1.47
N LEU A 50 -5.46 -11.89 0.58
CA LEU A 50 -6.88 -11.51 0.68
C LEU A 50 -7.55 -12.09 1.93
N LYS A 51 -7.24 -13.35 2.27
CA LYS A 51 -7.76 -14.04 3.45
C LYS A 51 -7.34 -13.37 4.76
N GLU A 52 -6.12 -12.85 4.83
CA GLU A 52 -5.65 -12.07 5.99
C GLU A 52 -6.40 -10.73 6.17
N GLY A 53 -7.05 -10.26 5.10
CA GLY A 53 -7.78 -9.00 5.06
C GLY A 53 -6.89 -7.82 4.64
N LEU A 54 -7.37 -7.07 3.66
CA LEU A 54 -6.72 -5.85 3.21
C LEU A 54 -6.77 -4.79 4.32
N ARG A 55 -5.67 -4.06 4.50
CA ARG A 55 -5.53 -2.98 5.49
C ARG A 55 -5.12 -1.70 4.78
N PRO A 56 -5.46 -0.52 5.30
CA PRO A 56 -4.96 0.74 4.76
C PRO A 56 -3.42 0.73 4.72
N ARG A 57 -2.83 1.21 3.62
CA ARG A 57 -1.37 1.24 3.45
C ARG A 57 -0.88 2.68 3.29
N CYS A 58 0.14 3.05 4.05
CA CYS A 58 0.75 4.37 3.97
C CYS A 58 1.53 4.53 2.65
N ILE A 59 1.15 5.52 1.84
CA ILE A 59 1.70 5.79 0.50
C ILE A 59 2.61 7.02 0.43
N THR A 60 2.92 7.64 1.58
CA THR A 60 3.82 8.80 1.66
C THR A 60 4.96 8.52 2.63
N ARG A 61 6.12 9.15 2.45
CA ARG A 61 7.29 9.02 3.33
C ARG A 61 7.94 10.39 3.51
N ASP A 62 8.71 10.55 4.59
CA ASP A 62 9.46 11.79 4.85
C ASP A 62 10.83 11.69 4.17
N LEU A 63 10.84 11.81 2.84
CA LEU A 63 12.04 11.71 2.01
C LEU A 63 12.23 12.99 1.20
N LYS A 64 13.45 13.21 0.68
CA LYS A 64 13.73 14.29 -0.27
C LYS A 64 13.83 13.84 -1.72
N TRP A 65 14.00 12.53 -1.92
CA TRP A 65 14.13 11.93 -3.24
C TRP A 65 12.94 10.99 -3.49
N GLY A 66 12.03 11.43 -4.37
CA GLY A 66 10.79 10.75 -4.68
C GLY A 66 9.89 11.60 -5.58
N VAL A 67 8.70 11.10 -5.87
CA VAL A 67 7.68 11.86 -6.60
C VAL A 67 6.94 12.77 -5.60
N PRO A 68 6.89 14.10 -5.82
CA PRO A 68 6.26 15.02 -4.89
C PRO A 68 4.74 14.80 -4.85
N VAL A 69 4.16 14.89 -3.66
CA VAL A 69 2.70 14.80 -3.49
C VAL A 69 2.06 16.11 -3.98
N PRO A 70 1.09 16.07 -4.91
CA PRO A 70 0.48 17.27 -5.48
C PRO A 70 -0.58 17.89 -4.55
N LEU A 71 -0.25 18.03 -3.26
CA LEU A 71 -1.11 18.63 -2.24
C LEU A 71 -0.26 19.57 -1.38
N GLU A 72 -0.73 20.80 -1.20
CA GLU A 72 0.00 21.87 -0.48
C GLU A 72 0.54 21.43 0.89
N LYS A 73 -0.29 20.71 1.64
CA LYS A 73 0.00 20.18 2.99
C LYS A 73 1.04 19.04 3.03
N PHE A 74 1.59 18.63 1.90
CA PHE A 74 2.55 17.53 1.76
C PHE A 74 3.79 17.91 0.93
N LYS A 75 4.02 19.20 0.68
CA LYS A 75 5.17 19.70 -0.12
C LYS A 75 6.55 19.32 0.42
N ASP A 76 6.63 19.00 1.70
CA ASP A 76 7.85 18.65 2.42
C ASP A 76 8.21 17.15 2.36
N LYS A 77 7.31 16.33 1.78
CA LYS A 77 7.45 14.89 1.57
C LYS A 77 8.00 14.50 0.20
#